data_AF-A0A183N675-F1
#
_entry.id   AF-A0A183N675-F1
#
_cell.length_a   1.000
_cell.length_b   1.000
_cell.length_c   1.000
_cell.angle_alpha   90.00
_cell.angle_beta   90.00
_cell.angle_gamma   90.00
#
_symmetry.space_group_name_H-M   'P 1'
#
loop_
_entity.id
_entity.type
_entity.pdbx_description
1 polymer ?
#
loop_
_entity_poly.entity_id
_entity_poly.type
_entity_poly.pdbx_seq_one_letter_code
_entity_poly.pdbx_strand_id
1 'polypeptide(L)' 'MLYWGHEEENAPHTQGVALMLSKGARNVLIGWEYHGSRIIKASFITKEGIAMNVIQCYARTNDNNDNDKD' A
#
# COMPACT_ATOMS: atom_id res chain seq x y z
N MET A 1 8.01 -3.60 8.11
CA MET A 1 7.49 -3.24 6.78
C MET A 1 6.07 -3.78 6.74
N LEU A 2 5.10 -2.98 6.33
CA LEU A 2 3.75 -3.47 6.07
C LEU A 2 3.73 -3.83 4.59
N TYR A 3 3.59 -5.10 4.26
CA TYR A 3 3.65 -5.61 2.89
C TYR A 3 2.40 -6.41 2.60
N TRP A 4 1.77 -6.13 1.45
CA TRP A 4 0.72 -6.97 0.91
C TRP A 4 0.77 -6.92 -0.62
N GLY A 5 0.89 -8.09 -1.24
CA GLY A 5 0.99 -8.27 -2.68
C GLY A 5 0.65 -9.70 -3.08
N HIS A 6 0.35 -9.90 -4.36
CA HIS A 6 0.07 -11.21 -4.93
C HIS A 6 1.38 -11.97 -5.15
N GLU A 7 1.59 -13.10 -4.46
CA GLU A 7 2.74 -14.00 -4.63
C GLU A 7 2.52 -14.90 -5.86
N GLU A 8 2.59 -14.33 -7.06
CA GLU A 8 2.69 -15.14 -8.28
C GLU A 8 4.08 -14.95 -8.86
N GLU A 9 4.82 -16.06 -8.93
CA GLU A 9 6.23 -16.18 -9.32
C GLU A 9 6.56 -15.50 -10.67
N ASN A 10 5.55 -15.19 -11.49
CA ASN A 10 5.67 -14.58 -12.81
C ASN A 10 4.71 -13.40 -13.06
N ALA A 11 3.96 -12.92 -12.06
CA ALA A 11 3.12 -11.75 -12.24
C ALA A 11 3.99 -10.48 -12.30
N PRO A 12 3.66 -9.51 -13.18
CA PRO A 12 4.37 -8.24 -13.18
C PRO A 12 4.23 -7.62 -11.79
N HIS A 13 5.30 -7.01 -11.30
CA HIS A 13 5.51 -6.53 -9.91
C HIS A 13 4.56 -5.37 -9.49
N THR A 14 3.41 -5.26 -10.15
CA THR A 14 2.48 -4.13 -10.22
C THR A 14 1.31 -4.23 -9.25
N GLN A 15 1.20 -5.32 -8.48
CA GLN A 15 0.04 -5.60 -7.61
C GLN A 15 0.33 -5.59 -6.11
N GLY A 16 1.58 -5.37 -5.70
CA GLY A 16 1.92 -5.21 -4.28
C GLY A 16 2.08 -3.74 -3.90
N VAL A 17 1.54 -3.35 -2.75
CA VAL A 17 1.87 -2.06 -2.12
C VAL A 17 2.54 -2.35 -0.78
N ALA A 18 3.59 -1.58 -0.48
CA ALA A 18 4.37 -1.74 0.73
C ALA A 18 4.59 -0.40 1.39
N LEU A 19 4.32 -0.32 2.70
CA LEU A 19 4.67 0.81 3.54
C LEU A 19 5.91 0.46 4.37
N MET A 20 7.03 1.11 4.05
CA MET A 20 8.27 0.96 4.82
C MET A 20 8.24 1.90 6.03
N LEU A 21 8.36 1.30 7.22
CA LEU A 21 8.35 2.04 8.48
C LEU A 21 9.72 2.04 9.13
N SER A 22 10.18 3.23 9.53
CA SER A 22 11.34 3.42 10.39
C SER A 22 11.08 2.84 11.78
N LYS A 23 12.15 2.62 12.57
CA LYS A 23 12.03 2.08 13.93
C LYS A 23 11.10 2.94 14.81
N GLY A 24 11.20 4.26 14.72
CA GLY A 24 10.33 5.19 15.45
C GLY A 24 8.87 5.08 15.03
N ALA A 25 8.60 5.01 13.72
CA ALA A 25 7.24 4.90 13.19
C ALA A 25 6.57 3.57 13.56
N ARG A 26 7.33 2.48 13.70
CA ARG A 26 6.79 1.18 14.16
C ARG A 26 6.28 1.24 15.60
N ASN A 27 6.95 1.98 16.48
CA ASN A 27 6.58 2.06 17.89
C ASN A 27 5.31 2.88 18.13
N VAL A 28 4.95 3.75 17.18
CA VAL A 28 3.76 4.60 17.26
C VAL A 28 2.65 4.17 16.30
N LEU A 29 2.80 3.03 15.63
CA LEU A 29 1.76 2.46 14.77
C LEU A 29 0.61 1.93 15.64
N ILE A 30 -0.58 2.47 15.45
CA ILE A 30 -1.81 2.05 16.13
C ILE A 30 -2.43 0.85 15.41
N GLY A 31 -2.40 0.87 14.08
CA GLY A 31 -2.97 -0.17 13.25
C GLY A 31 -2.87 0.16 11.77
N TRP A 32 -3.16 -0.82 10.92
CA TRP A 32 -3.22 -0.63 9.49
C TRP A 32 -4.36 -1.45 8.90
N GLU A 33 -4.90 -0.95 7.81
CA GLU A 33 -6.01 -1.54 7.06
C GLU A 33 -5.65 -1.50 5.57
N TYR A 34 -6.18 -2.47 4.85
CA TYR A 34 -5.94 -2.63 3.42
C TYR A 34 -7.27 -2.58 2.70
N HIS A 35 -7.35 -1.82 1.60
CA HIS A 35 -8.57 -1.64 0.83
C HIS A 35 -8.35 -1.99 -0.64
N GLY A 36 -8.34 -3.29 -0.94
CA GLY A 36 -8.12 -3.83 -2.29
C GLY A 36 -6.67 -3.73 -2.76
N SER A 37 -6.36 -4.28 -3.96
CA SER A 37 -5.00 -4.62 -4.43
C SER A 37 -3.91 -3.53 -4.35
N ARG A 38 -4.23 -2.27 -4.06
CA ARG A 38 -3.32 -1.12 -4.20
C ARG A 38 -3.38 -0.09 -3.09
N ILE A 39 -4.20 -0.28 -2.05
CA ILE A 39 -4.40 0.74 -1.01
C ILE A 39 -4.04 0.19 0.37
N ILE A 40 -3.04 0.81 1.01
CA ILE A 40 -2.74 0.62 2.44
C ILE A 40 -3.08 1.92 3.16
N LYS A 41 -3.80 1.83 4.27
CA LYS A 41 -3.96 2.89 5.25
C LYS A 41 -3.30 2.46 6.56
N ALA A 42 -2.45 3.31 7.11
CA ALA A 42 -1.79 3.09 8.39
C ALA A 42 -2.08 4.26 9.33
N SER A 43 -2.42 3.94 10.57
CA SER A 43 -2.73 4.91 11.63
C SER A 43 -1.60 4.96 12.64
N PHE A 44 -1.15 6.15 13.00
CA PHE A 44 -0.06 6.39 13.94
C PHE A 44 -0.50 7.37 15.02
N ILE A 45 0.06 7.27 16.22
CA ILE A 45 -0.11 8.30 17.25
C ILE A 45 1.07 9.28 17.19
N THR A 46 0.79 10.58 17.13
CA THR A 46 1.84 11.60 17.22
C THR A 46 2.27 11.80 18.68
N LYS A 47 3.34 12.56 18.88
CA LYS A 47 3.82 12.92 20.23
C LYS A 47 2.79 13.70 21.05
N GLU A 48 1.85 14.37 20.38
CA GLU A 48 0.77 15.14 21.00
C GLU A 48 -0.47 14.27 21.29
N GLY A 49 -0.39 12.96 21.05
CA GLY A 49 -1.51 12.03 21.27
C GLY A 49 -2.56 12.02 20.15
N ILE A 50 -2.29 12.72 19.04
CA ILE A 50 -3.23 12.84 17.93
C ILE A 50 -3.03 11.66 16.97
N ALA A 51 -4.12 11.03 16.55
CA ALA A 51 -4.07 9.99 15.54
C ALA A 51 -3.84 10.60 14.14
N MET A 52 -2.78 10.19 13.48
CA MET A 52 -2.41 10.56 12.11
C MET A 52 -2.60 9.35 11.19
N ASN A 53 -3.31 9.54 10.07
CA ASN A 53 -3.53 8.49 9.07
C ASN A 53 -2.65 8.76 7.83
N VAL A 54 -1.98 7.72 7.34
CA VAL A 54 -1.22 7.73 6.08
C VAL A 54 -1.89 6.74 5.14
N ILE A 55 -2.30 7.21 3.97
CA ILE A 55 -2.91 6.38 2.93
C ILE A 55 -1.96 6.35 1.74
N GLN A 56 -1.50 5.16 1.38
CA GLN A 56 -0.70 4.90 0.19
C GLN A 56 -1.59 4.21 -0.84
N CYS A 57 -1.71 4.82 -2.02
CA CYS A 57 -2.48 4.30 -3.14
C CYS A 57 -1.59 4.25 -4.38
N TYR A 58 -1.53 3.11 -5.05
CA TYR A 58 -0.90 3.01 -6.36
C TYR A 58 -1.97 3.15 -7.46
N ALA A 59 -1.83 4.15 -8.32
CA ALA A 59 -2.76 4.36 -9.44
C ALA A 59 -2.56 3.27 -10.52
N ARG A 60 -3.63 2.82 -11.18
CA ARG A 60 -3.51 1.93 -12.34
C ARG A 60 -2.74 2.67 -13.42
N THR A 61 -1.60 2.15 -13.85
CA THR A 61 -1.06 2.49 -15.17
C THR A 61 -2.06 1.95 -16.18
N ASN A 62 -2.65 2.84 -16.99
CA ASN A 62 -3.63 2.47 -18.00
C ASN A 62 -2.97 1.50 -18.99
N ASP A 63 -3.23 0.20 -18.85
CA ASP A 63 -2.96 -0.77 -19.91
C ASP A 63 -3.98 -0.50 -21.02
N ASN A 64 -3.71 0.51 -21.85
CA ASN A 64 -4.42 0.66 -23.11
C ASN A 64 -3.89 -0.44 -24.04
N ASN A 65 -4.39 -1.66 -23.86
CA ASN A 65 -4.14 -2.73 -24.82
C ASN A 65 -5.08 -2.48 -26.01
N ASP A 66 -4.66 -1.59 -26.90
CA ASP A 66 -5.34 -1.23 -28.15
C ASP A 66 -5.12 -2.34 -29.21
N ASN A 67 -5.49 -3.58 -28.86
CA ASN A 67 -5.36 -4.74 -29.73
C ASN A 67 -6.62 -5.61 -29.66
N ASP A 68 -7.78 -4.97 -29.67
CA ASP A 68 -8.99 -5.56 -30.27
C ASP A 68 -8.83 -5.39 -31.79
N LYS A 69 -8.19 -6.37 -32.43
CA LYS A 69 -8.32 -6.58 -33.88
C LYS A 69 -9.03 -7.90 -34.09
N ASP A 70 -10.12 -7.78 -34.84
CA ASP A 70 -11.00 -8.80 -35.43
C ASP A 70 -10.31 -10.12 -35.80
#